data_AF-A0A290UJF8-F1
#
_entry.id   AF-A0A290UJF8-F1
#
_cell.length_a   1.000
_cell.length_b   1.000
_cell.length_c   1.000
_cell.angle_alpha   90.00
_cell.angle_beta   90.00
_cell.angle_gamma   90.00
#
_symmetry.space_group_name_H-M   'P 1'
#
loop_
_entity.id
_entity.type
_entity.pdbx_description
1 polymer ?
#
loop_
_entity_poly.entity_id
_entity_poly.type
_entity_poly.pdbx_seq_one_letter_code
_entity_poly.pdbx_strand_id
1 'polypeptide(L)'
;MYRIAKILLTILRSKLSIYVIGLFILGSLIASKISGDMNLFAASGAVLTIFGLFQTIQFTTIEKFLNQDAIVHSSTGVTGPPLSVEESERIINENRKKAKIKLEKELKSEIKGISYTIIGTLIWAYGIYLPI
;
A
#
# COMPACT_ATOMS: atom_id res chain seq x y z
N MET A 1 3.29 18.23 -4.37
CA MET A 1 3.37 17.06 -3.46
C MET A 1 2.00 16.45 -3.15
N TYR A 2 1.03 17.21 -2.63
CA TYR A 2 -0.33 16.70 -2.32
C TYR A 2 -1.01 15.94 -3.47
N ARG A 3 -1.00 16.51 -4.69
CA ARG A 3 -1.59 15.84 -5.88
C ARG A 3 -0.92 14.49 -6.21
N ILE A 4 0.39 14.39 -6.04
CA ILE A 4 1.16 13.18 -6.32
C ILE A 4 0.80 12.10 -5.30
N ALA A 5 0.77 12.44 -4.01
CA ALA A 5 0.35 11.53 -2.95
C ALA A 5 -1.08 11.02 -3.16
N LYS A 6 -2.00 11.88 -3.63
CA LYS A 6 -3.37 11.51 -3.94
C LYS A 6 -3.45 10.51 -5.10
N ILE A 7 -2.74 10.77 -6.20
CA ILE A 7 -2.68 9.85 -7.36
C ILE A 7 -2.08 8.51 -6.94
N LEU A 8 -0.96 8.54 -6.21
CA LEU A 8 -0.29 7.35 -5.71
C LEU A 8 -1.24 6.52 -4.83
N LEU A 9 -1.96 7.16 -3.90
CA LEU A 9 -2.95 6.47 -3.06
C LEU A 9 -4.09 5.84 -3.90
N THR A 10 -4.55 6.52 -4.94
CA THR A 10 -5.57 5.97 -5.85
C THR A 10 -5.07 4.73 -6.58
N ILE A 11 -3.82 4.74 -7.06
CA ILE A 11 -3.20 3.60 -7.73
C ILE A 11 -3.05 2.42 -6.75
N LEU A 12 -2.51 2.64 -5.56
CA LEU A 12 -2.28 1.60 -4.53
C LEU A 12 -3.59 0.97 -4.02
N ARG A 13 -4.67 1.74 -3.93
CA ARG A 13 -6.00 1.22 -3.55
C ARG A 13 -6.68 0.44 -4.67
N SER A 14 -6.31 0.68 -5.92
CA SER A 14 -6.93 0.04 -7.05
C SER A 14 -6.55 -1.44 -7.09
N LYS A 15 -7.55 -2.32 -7.07
CA LYS A 15 -7.33 -3.76 -7.31
C LYS A 15 -6.72 -4.02 -8.69
N LEU A 16 -6.86 -3.10 -9.64
CA LEU A 16 -6.30 -3.24 -10.99
C LEU A 16 -4.77 -3.19 -10.98
N SER A 17 -4.16 -2.45 -10.03
CA SER A 17 -2.71 -2.27 -9.95
C SER A 17 -1.96 -3.61 -9.87
N ILE A 18 -2.48 -4.58 -9.10
CA ILE A 18 -1.86 -5.90 -8.97
C ILE A 18 -1.88 -6.69 -10.28
N TYR A 19 -2.97 -6.59 -11.04
CA TYR A 19 -3.09 -7.28 -12.33
C TYR A 19 -2.15 -6.66 -13.36
N VAL A 20 -2.05 -5.33 -13.38
CA VAL A 20 -1.12 -4.62 -14.26
C VAL A 20 0.32 -5.01 -13.96
N ILE A 21 0.70 -5.07 -12.67
CA ILE A 21 2.05 -5.47 -12.26
C ILE A 21 2.32 -6.94 -12.57
N GLY A 22 1.35 -7.83 -12.31
CA GLY A 22 1.47 -9.24 -12.65
C GLY A 22 1.66 -9.46 -14.15
N LEU A 23 0.86 -8.77 -14.98
CA LEU A 23 1.00 -8.79 -16.44
C LEU A 23 2.34 -8.21 -16.89
N PHE A 24 2.81 -7.14 -16.25
CA PHE A 24 4.11 -6.53 -16.54
C PHE A 24 5.27 -7.49 -16.26
N ILE A 25 5.25 -8.19 -15.12
CA ILE A 25 6.30 -9.17 -14.77
C ILE A 25 6.26 -10.37 -15.72
N LEU A 26 5.07 -10.90 -16.02
CA LEU A 26 4.92 -12.02 -16.97
C LEU A 26 5.35 -11.63 -18.38
N GLY A 27 4.95 -10.44 -18.85
CA GLY A 27 5.39 -9.90 -20.12
C GLY A 27 6.91 -9.71 -20.17
N SER A 28 7.50 -9.22 -19.09
CA SER A 28 8.96 -9.08 -18.96
C SER A 28 9.67 -10.42 -19.03
N LEU A 29 9.12 -11.47 -18.41
CA LEU A 29 9.67 -12.84 -18.48
C LEU A 29 9.62 -13.39 -19.92
N ILE A 30 8.49 -13.25 -20.61
CA ILE A 30 8.32 -13.70 -22.00
C ILE A 30 9.28 -12.95 -22.92
N ALA A 31 9.32 -11.62 -22.81
CA ALA A 31 10.21 -10.79 -23.60
C ALA A 31 11.69 -11.17 -23.38
N SER A 32 12.07 -11.42 -22.12
CA SER A 32 13.43 -11.86 -21.76
C SER A 32 13.79 -13.19 -22.40
N LYS A 33 12.86 -14.15 -22.46
CA LYS A 33 13.09 -15.46 -23.10
C LYS A 33 13.27 -15.33 -24.61
N ILE A 34 12.49 -14.46 -25.26
CA ILE A 34 12.59 -14.20 -26.70
C ILE A 34 13.89 -13.48 -27.05
N SER A 35 14.31 -12.50 -26.24
CA SER A 35 15.55 -11.76 -26.47
C SER A 35 16.81 -12.51 -26.02
N GLY A 36 16.65 -13.58 -25.25
CA GLY A 36 17.76 -14.30 -24.62
C GLY A 36 18.47 -13.50 -23.50
N ASP A 37 17.84 -12.45 -22.99
CA ASP A 37 18.40 -11.57 -21.95
C ASP A 37 17.49 -11.50 -20.72
N MET A 38 17.88 -12.21 -19.66
CA MET A 38 17.14 -12.24 -18.39
C MET A 38 17.28 -10.97 -17.54
N ASN A 39 18.11 -10.00 -17.94
CA ASN A 39 18.20 -8.72 -17.23
C ASN A 39 16.87 -7.96 -17.24
N LEU A 40 16.09 -8.08 -18.32
CA LEU A 40 14.79 -7.43 -18.41
C LEU A 40 13.80 -7.99 -17.37
N PHE A 41 13.79 -9.31 -17.18
CA PHE A 41 13.01 -9.95 -16.13
C PHE A 41 13.51 -9.58 -14.74
N ALA A 42 14.83 -9.61 -14.50
CA ALA A 42 15.41 -9.20 -13.23
C ALA A 42 15.06 -7.74 -12.88
N ALA A 43 15.14 -6.82 -13.84
CA ALA A 43 14.78 -5.41 -13.65
C ALA A 43 13.29 -5.22 -13.29
N SER A 44 12.40 -6.08 -13.78
CA SER A 44 10.98 -6.06 -13.39
C SER A 44 10.78 -6.32 -11.88
N GLY A 45 11.70 -7.06 -11.26
CA GLY A 45 11.72 -7.29 -9.81
C GLY A 45 11.91 -5.99 -9.02
N ALA A 46 12.77 -5.08 -9.48
CA ALA A 46 12.97 -3.78 -8.85
C ALA A 46 11.70 -2.92 -8.87
N VAL A 47 10.93 -2.97 -9.98
CA VAL A 47 9.64 -2.28 -10.10
C VAL A 47 8.63 -2.83 -9.08
N LEU A 48 8.56 -4.16 -8.93
CA LEU A 48 7.71 -4.80 -7.93
C LEU A 48 8.12 -4.42 -6.50
N THR A 49 9.43 -4.35 -6.24
CA THR A 49 9.97 -3.92 -4.94
C THR A 49 9.53 -2.50 -4.59
N ILE A 50 9.70 -1.54 -5.50
CA ILE A 50 9.28 -0.14 -5.28
C ILE A 50 7.78 -0.06 -5.03
N PHE A 51 6.98 -0.81 -5.79
CA PHE A 51 5.54 -0.86 -5.57
C PHE A 51 5.19 -1.44 -4.19
N GLY A 52 5.87 -2.51 -3.78
CA GLY A 52 5.73 -3.11 -2.45
C GLY A 52 6.00 -2.10 -1.33
N LEU A 53 7.07 -1.32 -1.44
CA LEU A 53 7.40 -0.27 -0.47
C LEU A 53 6.30 0.79 -0.37
N PHE A 54 5.77 1.25 -1.50
CA PHE A 54 4.66 2.20 -1.50
C PHE A 54 3.38 1.61 -0.89
N GLN A 55 3.11 0.32 -1.13
CA GLN A 55 1.97 -0.38 -0.53
C GLN A 55 2.09 -0.50 0.99
N THR A 56 3.32 -0.65 1.51
CA THR A 56 3.61 -0.69 2.94
C THR A 56 3.34 0.67 3.60
N ILE A 57 3.83 1.76 3.02
CA ILE A 57 3.68 3.10 3.62
C ILE A 57 2.34 3.79 3.32
N GLN A 58 1.42 3.08 2.63
CA GLN A 58 0.15 3.63 2.15
C GLN A 58 -0.68 4.26 3.28
N PHE A 59 -0.86 3.53 4.38
CA PHE A 59 -1.71 3.95 5.49
C PHE A 59 -0.95 4.79 6.53
N THR A 60 0.27 4.39 6.87
CA THR A 60 1.10 5.04 7.90
C THR A 60 1.59 6.43 7.50
N THR A 61 1.88 6.63 6.21
CA THR A 61 2.52 7.86 5.70
C THR A 61 1.64 8.60 4.69
N ILE A 62 1.28 7.95 3.57
CA ILE A 62 0.62 8.64 2.44
C ILE A 62 -0.78 9.12 2.84
N GLU A 63 -1.60 8.24 3.43
CA GLU A 63 -2.95 8.59 3.87
C GLU A 63 -2.94 9.56 5.05
N LYS A 64 -1.96 9.44 5.96
CA LYS A 64 -1.79 10.38 7.08
C LYS A 64 -1.44 11.78 6.58
N PHE A 65 -0.54 11.90 5.60
CA PHE A 65 -0.20 13.15 4.96
C PHE A 65 -1.40 13.80 4.27
N LEU A 66 -2.22 13.03 3.57
CA LEU A 66 -3.42 13.55 2.89
C LEU A 66 -4.52 14.01 3.86
N ASN A 67 -4.57 13.47 5.08
CA ASN A 67 -5.57 13.80 6.09
C ASN A 67 -5.04 14.74 7.18
N GLN A 68 -3.88 15.38 6.97
CA GLN A 68 -3.21 16.18 8.00
C GLN A 68 -4.11 17.28 8.59
N ASP A 69 -4.84 18.01 7.75
CA ASP A 69 -5.74 19.09 8.19
C ASP A 69 -6.89 18.57 9.05
N ALA A 70 -7.48 17.43 8.69
CA ALA A 70 -8.54 16.79 9.47
C ALA A 70 -8.02 16.34 10.84
N ILE A 71 -6.79 15.80 10.89
CA ILE A 71 -6.13 15.39 12.14
C ILE A 71 -5.92 16.62 13.03
N VAL A 72 -5.40 17.73 12.47
CA VAL A 72 -5.18 18.99 13.20
C VAL A 72 -6.49 19.55 13.75
N HIS A 73 -7.54 19.65 12.92
CA HIS A 73 -8.84 20.16 13.36
C HIS A 73 -9.48 19.30 14.46
N SER A 74 -9.34 17.97 14.38
CA SER A 74 -9.84 17.04 15.41
C SER A 74 -9.04 17.06 16.72
N SER A 75 -7.82 17.62 16.71
CA SER A 75 -6.89 17.65 17.86
C SER A 75 -6.96 18.95 18.66
N THR A 76 -7.93 19.82 18.38
CA THR A 76 -8.12 21.13 19.03
C THR A 76 -8.64 21.05 20.48
N GLY A 77 -8.97 19.85 20.98
CA GLY A 77 -9.36 19.63 22.38
C GLY A 77 -10.73 20.20 22.77
N VAL A 78 -11.43 20.87 21.85
CA VAL A 78 -12.79 21.38 22.07
C VAL A 78 -13.77 20.22 21.90
N THR A 79 -13.93 19.43 22.95
CA THR A 79 -14.99 18.41 23.02
C THR A 79 -16.30 19.13 23.27
N GLY A 80 -17.32 18.83 22.45
CA GLY A 80 -18.63 19.47 22.47
C GLY A 80 -19.39 19.35 23.79
N PRO A 81 -20.70 19.68 23.79
CA PRO A 81 -21.50 19.67 25.02
C PRO A 81 -21.44 18.30 25.73
N PRO A 82 -21.57 18.27 27.07
CA PRO A 82 -21.46 17.05 27.86
C PRO A 82 -22.49 16.02 27.39
N LEU A 83 -22.01 14.83 27.05
CA LEU A 83 -22.82 13.72 26.58
C LEU A 83 -23.44 12.97 27.77
N SER A 84 -24.60 12.36 27.55
CA SER A 84 -25.14 11.37 28.48
C SER A 84 -24.24 10.13 28.55
N VAL A 85 -24.28 9.38 29.65
CA VAL A 85 -23.47 8.16 29.86
C VAL A 85 -23.75 7.13 28.75
N GLU A 86 -25.02 6.96 28.38
CA GLU A 86 -25.46 6.04 27.33
C GLU A 86 -24.95 6.44 25.94
N GLU A 87 -24.99 7.74 25.61
CA GLU A 87 -24.45 8.24 24.35
C GLU A 87 -22.94 8.11 24.28
N SER A 88 -22.25 8.36 25.39
CA SER A 88 -20.80 8.20 25.52
C SER A 88 -20.39 6.74 25.25
N GLU A 89 -21.04 5.77 25.90
CA GLU A 89 -20.76 4.34 25.69
C GLU A 89 -21.03 3.89 24.25
N ARG A 90 -22.11 4.37 23.64
CA ARG A 90 -22.42 4.09 22.23
C ARG A 90 -21.31 4.60 21.31
N ILE A 91 -20.89 5.86 21.49
CA ILE A 91 -19.84 6.49 20.67
C ILE A 91 -18.49 5.78 20.86
N ILE A 92 -18.13 5.42 22.09
CA ILE A 92 -16.89 4.67 22.38
C ILE A 92 -16.90 3.33 21.65
N ASN A 93 -18.00 2.58 21.72
CA ASN A 93 -18.10 1.29 21.06
C ASN A 93 -18.06 1.40 19.53
N GLU A 94 -18.72 2.41 18.94
CA GLU A 94 -18.63 2.67 17.51
C GLU A 94 -17.21 3.05 17.08
N ASN A 95 -16.54 3.92 17.84
CA ASN A 95 -15.17 4.35 17.55
C ASN A 95 -14.19 3.18 17.65
N ARG A 96 -14.32 2.31 18.66
CA ARG A 96 -13.52 1.09 18.79
C ARG A 96 -13.72 0.14 17.61
N LYS A 97 -14.96 -0.07 17.17
CA LYS A 97 -15.26 -0.90 15.98
C LYS A 97 -14.63 -0.31 14.71
N LYS A 98 -14.78 1.00 14.48
CA LYS A 98 -14.18 1.70 13.34
C LYS A 98 -12.65 1.61 13.37
N ALA A 99 -12.04 1.82 14.54
CA ALA A 99 -10.59 1.72 14.74
C ALA A 99 -10.08 0.30 14.42
N LYS A 100 -10.76 -0.74 14.91
CA LYS A 100 -10.40 -2.14 14.63
C LYS A 100 -10.42 -2.45 13.13
N ILE A 101 -11.49 -2.07 12.43
CA ILE A 101 -11.60 -2.28 10.97
C ILE A 101 -10.48 -1.54 10.22
N LYS A 102 -10.13 -0.33 10.65
CA LYS A 102 -9.05 0.45 10.06
C LYS A 102 -7.69 -0.24 10.26
N LEU A 103 -7.38 -0.65 11.49
CA LEU A 103 -6.14 -1.36 11.83
C LEU A 103 -6.00 -2.67 11.04
N GLU A 104 -7.06 -3.45 10.91
CA GLU A 104 -7.02 -4.69 10.12
C GLU A 104 -6.72 -4.43 8.64
N LYS A 105 -7.26 -3.35 8.06
CA LYS A 105 -6.97 -2.96 6.67
C LYS A 105 -5.52 -2.50 6.49
N GLU A 106 -5.02 -1.73 7.45
CA GLU A 106 -3.63 -1.25 7.47
C GLU A 106 -2.66 -2.42 7.53
N LEU A 107 -2.80 -3.31 8.52
CA LEU A 107 -1.96 -4.51 8.68
C LEU A 107 -1.99 -5.41 7.43
N LYS A 108 -3.18 -5.64 6.85
CA LYS A 108 -3.30 -6.43 5.61
C LYS A 108 -2.59 -5.77 4.43
N SER A 109 -2.57 -4.45 4.36
CA SER A 109 -1.86 -3.72 3.30
C SER A 109 -0.35 -3.79 3.50
N GLU A 110 0.11 -3.62 4.74
CA GLU A 110 1.54 -3.71 5.07
C GLU A 110 2.12 -5.08 4.79
N ILE A 111 1.44 -6.14 5.22
CA ILE A 111 1.85 -7.53 4.94
C ILE A 111 1.94 -7.76 3.43
N LYS A 112 0.99 -7.24 2.65
CA LYS A 112 1.04 -7.33 1.17
C LYS A 112 2.24 -6.57 0.60
N GLY A 113 2.49 -5.35 1.06
CA GLY A 113 3.61 -4.54 0.61
C GLY A 113 4.96 -5.19 0.92
N ILE A 114 5.11 -5.75 2.12
CA ILE A 114 6.29 -6.55 2.51
C ILE A 114 6.43 -7.77 1.60
N SER A 115 5.35 -8.50 1.34
CA SER A 115 5.38 -9.67 0.46
C SER A 115 5.84 -9.32 -0.96
N TYR A 116 5.32 -8.24 -1.54
CA TYR A 116 5.76 -7.76 -2.86
C TYR A 116 7.21 -7.31 -2.86
N THR A 117 7.65 -6.65 -1.80
CA THR A 117 9.04 -6.21 -1.63
C THR A 117 9.99 -7.41 -1.63
N ILE A 118 9.66 -8.46 -0.88
CA ILE A 118 10.45 -9.70 -0.83
C ILE A 118 10.48 -10.38 -2.19
N ILE A 119 9.32 -10.61 -2.80
CA ILE A 119 9.22 -11.29 -4.11
C ILE A 119 9.96 -10.51 -5.19
N GLY A 120 9.76 -9.19 -5.24
CA GLY A 120 10.45 -8.31 -6.19
C GLY A 120 11.96 -8.35 -6.01
N THR A 121 12.43 -8.36 -4.77
CA THR A 121 13.87 -8.47 -4.46
C THR A 121 14.44 -9.80 -4.89
N LEU A 122 13.71 -10.91 -4.69
CA LEU A 122 14.11 -12.23 -5.16
C LEU A 122 14.18 -12.31 -6.69
N ILE A 123 13.17 -11.77 -7.38
CA ILE A 123 13.18 -11.68 -8.85
C ILE A 123 14.37 -10.83 -9.31
N TRP A 124 14.65 -9.72 -8.64
CA TRP A 124 15.74 -8.85 -9.04
C TRP A 124 17.12 -9.47 -8.82
N ALA A 125 17.33 -10.09 -7.65
CA ALA A 125 18.61 -10.71 -7.30
C ALA A 125 18.88 -11.99 -8.09
N TYR A 126 17.85 -12.80 -8.35
CA TYR A 126 18.02 -14.15 -8.91
C TYR A 126 17.42 -14.36 -10.29
N GLY A 127 16.65 -13.40 -10.81
CA GLY A 127 15.95 -13.52 -12.09
C GLY A 127 16.90 -13.74 -13.27
N ILE A 128 18.13 -13.27 -13.18
CA ILE A 128 19.15 -13.47 -14.23
C ILE A 128 19.57 -14.94 -14.37
N TYR A 129 19.44 -15.74 -13.32
CA TYR A 129 19.86 -17.15 -13.29
C TYR A 129 18.76 -18.11 -13.75
N LEU A 130 17.58 -17.61 -14.13
CA LEU A 130 16.54 -18.45 -14.68
C LEU A 130 16.98 -19.03 -16.03
N PRO A 131 16.91 -20.36 -16.21
CA PRO A 131 17.28 -20.98 -17.47
C PRO A 131 16.33 -20.49 -18.58
N ILE A 132 16.94 -20.13 -19.71
CA ILE A 132 16.27 -19.65 -20.91
C ILE A 132 15.52 -20.81 -21.56
#